data_AF-A0A2D6M650-F1
#
_entry.id   AF-A0A2D6M650-F1
#
_cell.length_a   1.000
_cell.length_b   1.000
_cell.length_c   1.000
_cell.angle_alpha   90.00
_cell.angle_beta   90.00
_cell.angle_gamma   90.00
#
_symmetry.space_group_name_H-M   'P 1'
#
loop_
_entity.id
_entity.type
_entity.pdbx_description
1 polymer ?
#
loop_
_entity_poly.entity_id
_entity_poly.type
_entity_poly.pdbx_seq_one_letter_code
_entity_poly.pdbx_strand_id
1 'polypeptide(L)'
;QNCVVTQEPGATDVKESFNWLFESEAEEKTEDSKEKLVHMEEAEPLGGEELDMGECVAQYLSLTLDPYPRLPDAQVPSELKGNTDVDVDSGETPEGPFSALQSLKNRS
;
A
#
# COMPACT_ATOMS: atom_id res chain seq x y z
N GLN A 1 -1.82 10.28 12.42
CA GLN A 1 -2.51 10.45 11.12
C GLN A 1 -4.02 10.59 11.37
N ASN A 2 -4.82 11.17 10.47
CA ASN A 2 -6.28 11.29 10.68
C ASN A 2 -6.99 9.97 10.39
N CYS A 3 -7.96 9.60 11.22
CA CYS A 3 -8.73 8.39 10.99
C CYS A 3 -9.52 8.48 9.68
N VAL A 4 -9.41 7.46 8.81
CA VAL A 4 -10.14 7.43 7.53
C VAL A 4 -11.67 7.40 7.69
N VAL A 5 -12.17 6.93 8.83
CA VAL A 5 -13.60 6.81 9.13
C VAL A 5 -14.15 8.10 9.73
N THR A 6 -13.54 8.59 10.82
CA THR A 6 -14.08 9.73 11.59
C THR A 6 -13.47 11.07 11.17
N GLN A 7 -12.34 11.06 10.45
CA GLN A 7 -11.50 12.23 10.12
C GLN A 7 -10.86 12.91 11.34
N GLU A 8 -11.04 12.36 12.54
CA GLU A 8 -10.41 12.87 13.76
C GLU A 8 -8.90 12.53 13.79
N PRO A 9 -8.06 13.42 14.36
CA PRO A 9 -6.63 13.19 14.45
C PRO A 9 -6.32 12.06 15.45
N GLY A 10 -5.55 11.06 15.00
CA GLY A 10 -4.99 10.01 15.84
C GLY A 10 -3.47 10.14 15.98
N ALA A 11 -2.94 9.80 17.15
CA ALA A 11 -1.50 9.61 17.34
C ALA A 11 -1.07 8.31 16.65
N THR A 12 0.06 8.36 15.94
CA THR A 12 0.63 7.20 15.25
C THR A 12 2.12 7.16 15.56
N ASP A 13 2.58 6.07 16.16
CA ASP A 13 4.00 5.81 16.39
C ASP A 13 4.51 4.85 15.30
N VAL A 14 5.57 5.27 14.62
CA VAL A 14 6.23 4.47 13.57
C VAL A 14 7.66 4.17 14.02
N LYS A 15 8.00 2.89 14.09
CA LYS A 15 9.34 2.44 14.45
C LYS A 15 9.73 1.25 13.59
N GLU A 16 10.55 1.51 12.59
CA GLU A 16 11.07 0.49 11.67
C GLU A 16 12.58 0.69 11.43
N SER A 17 13.23 -0.39 11.03
CA SER A 17 14.63 -0.40 10.61
C SER A 17 14.67 -0.78 9.15
N PHE A 18 15.49 -0.07 8.36
CA PHE A 18 15.63 -0.34 6.93
C PHE A 18 17.09 -0.32 6.49
N ASN A 19 17.33 -1.02 5.39
CA ASN A 19 18.61 -1.03 4.69
C ASN A 19 18.34 -0.66 3.24
N TRP A 20 19.17 0.20 2.68
CA TRP A 20 19.09 0.63 1.30
C TRP A 20 20.49 0.62 0.70
N LEU A 21 20.67 -0.12 -0.39
CA LEU A 21 21.93 -0.24 -1.10
C LEU A 21 21.94 0.71 -2.29
N PHE A 22 23.04 1.45 -2.46
CA PHE A 22 23.28 2.32 -3.60
C PHE A 22 24.59 1.92 -4.29
N GLU A 23 24.61 1.90 -5.63
CA GLU A 23 25.81 1.71 -6.45
C GLU A 23 26.03 2.95 -7.32
N SER A 24 27.27 3.42 -7.45
CA SER A 24 27.59 4.49 -8.40
C SER A 24 27.22 4.06 -9.82
N GLU A 25 26.70 4.98 -10.62
CA GLU A 25 26.62 4.77 -12.07
C GLU A 25 28.05 4.74 -12.65
N ALA A 26 28.70 3.57 -12.59
CA ALA A 26 29.92 3.34 -13.34
C ALA A 26 29.54 3.30 -14.83
N GLU A 27 30.17 4.15 -15.64
CA GLU A 27 30.11 4.07 -17.11
C GLU A 27 30.24 2.59 -17.54
N GLU A 28 29.30 2.15 -18.36
CA GLU A 28 29.07 0.77 -18.80
C GLU A 28 30.22 -0.20 -18.49
N LYS A 29 30.00 -1.11 -17.52
CA LYS A 29 30.84 -2.31 -17.37
C LYS A 29 30.78 -3.06 -18.70
N THR A 30 31.83 -2.91 -19.49
CA THR A 30 32.07 -3.53 -20.80
C THR A 30 31.66 -5.00 -20.82
N GLU A 31 30.81 -5.34 -21.79
CA GLU A 31 30.57 -6.64 -22.41
C GLU A 31 31.17 -7.89 -21.71
N ASP A 32 30.63 -8.33 -20.56
CA ASP A 32 30.67 -9.78 -20.19
C ASP A 32 29.80 -10.19 -18.98
N SER A 33 28.67 -9.53 -18.72
CA SER A 33 27.73 -9.96 -17.67
C SER A 33 26.38 -10.32 -18.25
N LYS A 34 26.35 -11.44 -18.99
CA LYS A 34 25.16 -11.95 -19.67
C LYS A 34 24.16 -12.68 -18.76
N GLU A 35 24.34 -12.64 -17.45
CA GLU A 35 23.39 -13.18 -16.49
C GLU A 35 23.30 -12.24 -15.27
N LYS A 36 22.65 -11.07 -15.45
CA LYS A 36 22.24 -10.26 -14.30
C LYS A 36 21.07 -10.99 -13.63
N LEU A 37 21.39 -11.90 -12.72
CA LEU A 37 20.43 -12.47 -11.79
C LEU A 37 19.84 -11.29 -11.00
N VAL A 38 18.60 -10.93 -11.31
CA VAL A 38 17.85 -9.91 -10.58
C VAL A 38 17.64 -10.45 -9.16
N HIS A 39 18.47 -10.01 -8.22
CA HIS A 39 18.25 -10.21 -6.79
C HIS A 39 17.28 -9.15 -6.29
N MET A 40 16.43 -9.48 -5.31
CA MET A 40 15.50 -8.52 -4.71
C MET A 40 16.21 -7.37 -3.96
N GLU A 41 17.52 -7.46 -3.80
CA GLU A 41 18.42 -6.44 -3.23
C GLU A 41 19.32 -5.84 -4.32
N GLU A 42 18.74 -5.54 -5.47
CA GLU A 42 19.46 -4.81 -6.52
C GLU A 42 19.73 -3.38 -6.02
N ALA A 43 21.01 -3.00 -5.94
CA ALA A 43 21.40 -1.68 -5.49
C ALA A 43 20.83 -0.60 -6.42
N GLU A 44 20.30 0.47 -5.83
CA GLU A 44 19.80 1.59 -6.60
C GLU A 44 20.95 2.44 -7.15
N PRO A 45 20.81 2.99 -8.36
CA PRO A 45 21.83 3.87 -8.92
C PRO A 45 21.94 5.15 -8.09
N LEU A 46 23.15 5.53 -7.71
CA LEU A 46 23.44 6.81 -7.09
C LEU A 46 23.53 7.88 -8.17
N GLY A 47 22.56 8.79 -8.21
CA GLY A 47 22.46 9.88 -9.20
C GLY A 47 23.48 11.02 -9.05
N GLY A 48 24.64 10.77 -8.45
CA GLY A 48 25.68 11.75 -8.14
C GLY A 48 26.77 11.20 -7.20
N GLU A 49 27.56 12.08 -6.59
CA GLU A 49 28.58 11.71 -5.59
C GLU A 49 28.08 11.82 -4.14
N GLU A 50 26.92 12.45 -3.93
CA GLU A 50 26.34 12.70 -2.61
C GLU A 50 24.99 11.98 -2.48
N LEU A 51 24.68 11.52 -1.27
CA LEU A 51 23.39 10.90 -0.92
C LEU A 51 22.65 11.78 0.10
N ASP A 52 21.44 12.22 -0.23
CA ASP A 52 20.57 12.94 0.71
C ASP A 52 19.86 11.94 1.63
N MET A 53 20.39 11.79 2.85
CA MET A 53 19.77 10.93 3.87
C MET A 53 18.36 11.37 4.26
N GLY A 54 18.05 12.67 4.21
CA GLY A 54 16.72 13.19 4.50
C GLY A 54 15.71 12.75 3.46
N GLU A 55 16.10 12.74 2.18
CA GLU A 55 15.30 12.20 1.10
C GLU A 55 15.08 10.69 1.27
N CYS A 56 16.14 9.90 1.49
CA CYS A 56 16.02 8.46 1.71
C CYS A 56 15.05 8.13 2.87
N VAL A 57 15.21 8.82 4.00
CA VAL A 57 14.35 8.63 5.17
C VAL A 57 12.91 9.05 4.87
N ALA A 58 12.69 10.16 4.14
CA ALA A 58 11.34 10.62 3.78
C ALA A 58 10.64 9.63 2.84
N GLN A 59 11.35 9.10 1.84
CA GLN A 59 10.81 8.09 0.93
C GLN A 59 10.43 6.81 1.67
N TYR A 60 11.35 6.27 2.48
CA TYR A 60 11.07 5.08 3.26
C TYR A 60 9.92 5.29 4.26
N LEU A 61 9.93 6.41 4.99
CA LEU A 61 8.86 6.75 5.93
C LEU A 61 7.49 6.79 5.23
N SER A 62 7.41 7.37 4.03
CA SER A 62 6.18 7.43 3.24
C SER A 62 5.59 6.03 2.97
N LEU A 63 6.44 5.03 2.73
CA LEU A 63 6.04 3.64 2.50
C LEU A 63 5.57 2.95 3.78
N THR A 64 6.16 3.28 4.92
CA THR A 64 5.82 2.69 6.23
C THR A 64 4.50 3.21 6.80
N LEU A 65 4.05 4.40 6.40
CA LEU A 65 2.81 4.98 6.92
C LEU A 65 1.60 4.09 6.65
N ASP A 66 0.72 3.92 7.65
CA ASP A 66 -0.56 3.24 7.46
C ASP A 66 -1.37 4.01 6.40
N PRO A 67 -1.75 3.38 5.26
CA PRO A 67 -2.52 4.05 4.22
C PRO A 67 -3.99 4.32 4.64
N TYR A 68 -4.51 3.58 5.61
CA TYR A 68 -5.90 3.66 6.08
C TYR A 68 -5.99 3.68 7.61
N PRO A 69 -5.37 4.67 8.27
CA PRO A 69 -5.30 4.73 9.72
C PRO A 69 -6.69 4.81 10.33
N ARG A 70 -6.92 4.05 11.40
CA ARG A 70 -8.19 4.02 12.14
C ARG A 70 -7.96 4.25 13.62
N LEU A 71 -8.81 5.07 14.23
CA LEU A 71 -8.92 5.08 15.69
C LEU A 71 -9.46 3.73 16.16
N PRO A 72 -9.04 3.23 17.33
CA PRO A 72 -9.47 1.92 17.84
C PRO A 72 -11.00 1.75 17.90
N ASP A 73 -11.72 2.83 18.23
CA ASP A 73 -13.18 2.84 18.36
C ASP A 73 -13.90 3.34 17.11
N ALA A 74 -13.19 3.57 16.00
CA ALA A 74 -13.79 4.05 14.77
C ALA A 74 -14.74 3.00 14.17
N GLN A 75 -16.03 3.30 14.16
CA GLN A 75 -17.07 2.47 13.55
C GLN A 75 -17.57 3.12 12.25
N VAL A 76 -17.69 2.31 11.19
CA VAL A 76 -18.34 2.77 9.96
C VAL A 76 -19.82 3.03 10.27
N PRO A 77 -20.35 4.23 9.99
CA PRO A 77 -21.76 4.54 10.19
C PRO A 77 -22.66 3.54 9.46
N SER A 78 -23.81 3.20 10.07
CA SER A 78 -24.76 2.24 9.51
C SER A 78 -25.26 2.61 8.12
N GLU A 79 -25.33 3.91 7.81
CA GLU A 79 -25.77 4.42 6.51
C GLU A 79 -24.73 4.18 5.40
N LEU A 80 -23.45 4.01 5.79
CA LEU A 80 -22.32 3.77 4.88
C LEU A 80 -21.90 2.30 4.85
N LYS A 81 -22.39 1.47 5.78
CA LYS A 81 -22.32 0.02 5.64
C LYS A 81 -23.17 -0.32 4.43
N GLY A 82 -22.53 -0.51 3.28
CA GLY A 82 -23.20 -0.94 2.06
C GLY A 82 -24.11 -2.12 2.39
N ASN A 83 -25.30 -2.15 1.79
CA ASN A 83 -26.37 -3.10 2.11
C ASN A 83 -25.83 -4.54 2.13
N THR A 84 -25.36 -4.97 3.29
CA THR A 84 -24.93 -6.34 3.56
C THR A 84 -26.12 -7.15 4.06
N ASP A 85 -27.13 -6.42 4.57
CA ASP A 85 -28.50 -6.82 4.84
C ASP A 85 -29.46 -6.48 3.67
N VAL A 86 -28.99 -6.42 2.40
CA VAL A 86 -29.96 -6.86 1.37
C VAL A 86 -30.17 -8.32 1.70
N ASP A 87 -31.37 -8.67 2.15
CA ASP A 87 -31.79 -10.05 2.22
C ASP A 87 -31.68 -10.58 0.78
N VAL A 88 -30.53 -11.17 0.43
CA VAL A 88 -30.28 -11.67 -0.94
C VAL A 88 -31.25 -12.84 -1.27
N ASP A 89 -31.94 -13.35 -0.24
CA ASP A 89 -33.05 -14.31 -0.33
C ASP A 89 -34.41 -13.66 -0.65
N SER A 90 -34.52 -12.32 -0.60
CA SER A 90 -35.74 -11.61 -1.04
C SER A 90 -35.97 -11.69 -2.56
N GLY A 91 -35.07 -12.31 -3.32
CA GLY A 91 -35.20 -12.53 -4.76
C GLY A 91 -34.98 -11.28 -5.62
N GLU A 92 -34.73 -10.12 -5.00
CA GLU A 92 -34.44 -8.87 -5.70
C GLU A 92 -32.93 -8.75 -5.97
N THR A 93 -32.57 -8.74 -7.25
CA THR A 93 -31.20 -8.48 -7.69
C THR A 93 -30.87 -7.00 -7.49
N PRO A 94 -29.82 -6.64 -6.73
CA PRO A 94 -29.39 -5.25 -6.62
C PRO A 94 -29.04 -4.71 -8.02
N GLU A 95 -29.72 -3.68 -8.49
CA GLU A 95 -29.41 -3.07 -9.78
C GLU A 95 -28.10 -2.27 -9.67
N GLY A 96 -27.13 -2.62 -10.51
CA GLY A 96 -25.85 -1.91 -10.55
C GLY A 96 -24.76 -2.66 -11.32
N PRO A 97 -23.60 -2.02 -11.55
CA PRO A 97 -22.50 -2.57 -12.34
C PRO A 97 -21.89 -3.85 -11.76
N PHE A 98 -22.17 -4.18 -10.50
CA PHE A 98 -21.64 -5.34 -9.79
C PHE A 98 -22.71 -6.41 -9.48
N SER A 99 -23.91 -6.32 -10.04
CA SER A 99 -25.02 -7.27 -9.79
C SER A 99 -24.66 -8.73 -10.10
N ALA A 100 -23.83 -8.96 -11.12
CA ALA A 100 -23.35 -10.29 -11.50
C ALA A 100 -22.56 -11.03 -10.40
N LEU A 101 -21.96 -10.30 -9.44
CA LEU A 101 -21.17 -10.87 -8.35
C LEU A 101 -22.03 -11.65 -7.33
N GLN A 102 -23.34 -11.41 -7.28
CA GLN A 102 -24.27 -12.14 -6.40
C GLN A 102 -24.21 -13.66 -6.63
N SER A 103 -24.00 -14.07 -7.88
CA SER A 103 -23.90 -15.49 -8.28
C SER A 103 -22.70 -16.24 -7.68
N LEU A 104 -21.72 -15.53 -7.11
CA LEU A 104 -20.50 -16.11 -6.52
C LEU A 104 -20.64 -16.43 -5.02
N LYS A 105 -21.67 -15.89 -4.33
CA LYS A 105 -21.84 -16.04 -2.87
C LYS A 105 -22.13 -17.49 -2.43
N ASN A 106 -22.76 -18.29 -3.27
CA ASN A 106 -23.15 -19.68 -2.97
C ASN A 106 -22.12 -20.72 -3.44
N ARG A 107 -20.93 -20.26 -3.87
CA ARG A 107 -19.87 -21.10 -4.45
C ARG A 107 -18.61 -21.20 -3.56
N SER A 108 -18.70 -20.73 -2.31
CA SER A 108 -17.65 -20.80 -1.28
C SER A 108 -17.95 -21.86 -0.23
#